data_AF-A0A4Y4D1M6-F1
#
_entry.id   AF-A0A4Y4D1M6-F1
#
_cell.length_a   1.000
_cell.length_b   1.000
_cell.length_c   1.000
_cell.angle_alpha   90.00
_cell.angle_beta   90.00
_cell.angle_gamma   90.00
#
_symmetry.space_group_name_H-M   'P 1'
#
loop_
_entity.id
_entity.type
_entity.pdbx_description
1 polymer ?
#
loop_
_entity_poly.entity_id
_entity_poly.type
_entity_poly.pdbx_seq_one_letter_code
_entity_poly.pdbx_strand_id
1 'polypeptide(L)'
;MTAPRSDPAPAFWRCSPGRRLPAYARDLADARARDLVPALRQVVVYLDRWPVAPVTGLGLAICCPPGTDPARLDWRYLAALSVLVVTPPAPDAGRLRTLLAELVAVCPLRLVLLRPGGSPAAEFIVSAAHGQEVQP
;
A
#
# COMPACT_ATOMS: atom_id res chain seq x y z
N MET A 1 -12.29 43.12 -12.53
CA MET A 1 -12.50 41.90 -13.35
C MET A 1 -11.85 40.74 -12.62
N THR A 2 -12.64 39.92 -11.93
CA THR A 2 -12.15 38.74 -11.19
C THR A 2 -12.19 37.57 -12.16
N ALA A 3 -11.04 36.99 -12.49
CA ALA A 3 -10.97 35.81 -13.33
C ALA A 3 -11.76 34.66 -12.67
N PRO A 4 -12.52 33.85 -13.42
CA PRO A 4 -13.14 32.66 -12.85
C PRO A 4 -12.01 31.74 -12.38
N ARG A 5 -11.98 31.44 -11.08
CA ARG A 5 -11.19 30.32 -10.57
C ARG A 5 -11.80 29.07 -11.19
N SER A 6 -11.14 28.55 -12.22
CA SER A 6 -11.36 27.18 -12.66
C SER A 6 -10.86 26.28 -11.54
N ASP A 7 -11.76 25.89 -10.63
CA ASP A 7 -11.45 24.77 -9.75
C ASP A 7 -11.14 23.57 -10.66
N PRO A 8 -9.96 22.95 -10.55
CA PRO A 8 -9.68 21.74 -11.31
C PRO A 8 -10.71 20.69 -10.89
N ALA A 9 -11.35 20.08 -11.89
CA ALA A 9 -12.29 18.99 -11.65
C ALA A 9 -11.65 17.93 -10.72
N PRO A 10 -12.42 17.30 -9.81
CA PRO A 10 -11.87 16.32 -8.90
C PRO A 10 -11.16 15.21 -9.68
N ALA A 11 -9.85 15.11 -9.49
CA ALA A 11 -9.05 14.06 -10.09
C ALA A 11 -9.30 12.75 -9.34
N PHE A 12 -9.80 11.75 -10.06
CA PHE A 12 -10.05 10.42 -9.54
C PHE A 12 -8.99 9.44 -10.04
N TRP A 13 -8.58 8.50 -9.19
CA TRP A 13 -7.64 7.47 -9.58
C TRP A 13 -8.25 6.56 -10.64
N ARG A 14 -7.47 6.34 -11.71
CA ARG A 14 -7.82 5.42 -12.80
C ARG A 14 -6.95 4.18 -12.68
N CYS A 15 -7.58 3.06 -12.35
CA CYS A 15 -6.89 1.78 -12.30
C CYS A 15 -6.33 1.40 -13.68
N SER A 16 -5.22 0.68 -13.71
CA SER A 16 -4.76 0.03 -14.96
C SER A 16 -5.84 -0.91 -15.50
N PRO A 17 -5.91 -1.12 -16.84
CA PRO A 17 -6.85 -2.06 -17.43
C PRO A 17 -6.79 -3.44 -16.76
N GLY A 18 -7.96 -3.99 -16.42
CA GLY A 18 -8.08 -5.29 -15.74
C GLY A 18 -7.73 -5.30 -14.25
N ARG A 19 -7.30 -4.16 -13.69
CA ARG A 19 -7.00 -4.02 -12.26
C ARG A 19 -8.09 -3.25 -11.52
N ARG A 20 -8.21 -3.51 -10.23
CA ARG A 20 -9.14 -2.83 -9.31
C ARG A 20 -8.40 -2.30 -8.09
N LEU A 21 -9.02 -1.37 -7.37
CA LEU A 21 -8.46 -0.90 -6.12
C LEU A 21 -8.57 -1.97 -5.02
N PRO A 22 -7.55 -2.09 -4.15
CA PRO A 22 -7.67 -2.81 -2.88
C PRO A 22 -8.79 -2.24 -2.01
N ALA A 23 -9.26 -3.02 -1.03
CA ALA A 23 -10.25 -2.53 -0.08
C ALA A 23 -9.67 -1.36 0.72
N TYR A 24 -10.50 -0.33 0.97
CA TYR A 24 -10.16 0.92 1.66
C TYR A 24 -9.12 1.83 0.96
N ALA A 25 -8.74 1.52 -0.29
CA ALA A 25 -7.72 2.29 -1.00
C ALA A 25 -8.24 3.55 -1.71
N ARG A 26 -9.56 3.74 -1.81
CA ARG A 26 -10.14 4.77 -2.69
C ARG A 26 -9.68 6.18 -2.35
N ASP A 27 -9.80 6.57 -1.08
CA ASP A 27 -9.45 7.92 -0.64
C ASP A 27 -7.96 8.22 -0.84
N LEU A 28 -7.10 7.23 -0.56
CA LEU A 28 -5.66 7.33 -0.77
C LEU A 28 -5.31 7.45 -2.26
N ALA A 29 -5.93 6.62 -3.10
CA ALA A 29 -5.70 6.64 -4.55
C ALA A 29 -6.17 7.97 -5.17
N ASP A 30 -7.35 8.46 -4.78
CA ASP A 30 -7.88 9.75 -5.23
C ASP A 30 -7.08 10.93 -4.68
N ALA A 31 -6.52 10.84 -3.47
CA ALA A 31 -5.54 11.81 -2.97
C ALA A 31 -4.27 11.80 -3.83
N ARG A 32 -3.77 10.62 -4.21
CA ARG A 32 -2.59 10.51 -5.09
C ARG A 32 -2.83 11.07 -6.48
N ALA A 33 -4.02 10.90 -7.04
CA ALA A 33 -4.42 11.51 -8.32
C ALA A 33 -4.41 13.05 -8.28
N ARG A 34 -4.42 13.65 -7.09
CA ARG A 34 -4.30 15.09 -6.82
C ARG A 34 -2.90 15.49 -6.34
N ASP A 35 -1.91 14.61 -6.56
CA ASP A 35 -0.52 14.79 -6.11
C ASP A 35 -0.34 14.94 -4.59
N LEU A 36 -1.35 14.53 -3.80
CA LEU A 36 -1.26 14.52 -2.34
C LEU A 36 -0.62 13.22 -1.86
N VAL A 37 0.11 13.32 -0.75
CA VAL A 37 0.70 12.18 -0.04
C VAL A 37 0.30 12.22 1.44
N PRO A 38 0.17 11.06 2.11
CA PRO A 38 -0.05 11.03 3.54
C PRO A 38 1.08 11.74 4.29
N ALA A 39 0.76 12.43 5.40
CA ALA A 39 1.75 13.19 6.18
C ALA A 39 2.91 12.31 6.67
N LEU A 40 2.61 11.08 7.12
CA LEU A 40 3.62 10.10 7.53
C LEU A 40 4.34 9.41 6.36
N ARG A 41 3.90 9.68 5.12
CA ARG A 41 4.31 8.97 3.90
C ARG A 41 4.30 7.45 4.06
N GLN A 42 3.37 6.94 4.85
CA GLN A 42 3.31 5.55 5.27
C GLN A 42 1.89 4.99 5.10
N VAL A 43 1.82 3.74 4.64
CA VAL A 43 0.58 2.98 4.42
C VAL A 43 0.77 1.57 4.95
N VAL A 44 -0.26 1.04 5.58
CA VAL A 44 -0.33 -0.33 6.08
C VAL A 44 -1.16 -1.17 5.10
N VAL A 45 -0.57 -2.21 4.54
CA VAL A 45 -1.22 -3.20 3.68
C VAL A 45 -1.49 -4.45 4.49
N TYR A 46 -2.75 -4.71 4.79
CA TYR A 46 -3.17 -5.96 5.40
C TYR A 46 -3.36 -7.04 4.32
N LEU A 47 -2.72 -8.18 4.48
CA LEU A 47 -2.95 -9.37 3.67
C LEU A 47 -3.91 -10.32 4.40
N ASP A 48 -5.00 -10.72 3.74
CA ASP A 48 -5.94 -11.74 4.21
C ASP A 48 -6.56 -11.47 5.60
N ARG A 49 -6.52 -10.21 6.04
CA ARG A 49 -7.11 -9.74 7.30
C ARG A 49 -7.68 -8.33 7.13
N TRP A 50 -8.72 -8.02 7.89
CA TRP A 50 -9.30 -6.68 7.89
C TRP A 50 -8.52 -5.73 8.80
N PRO A 51 -8.41 -4.44 8.45
CA PRO A 51 -7.90 -3.43 9.36
C PRO A 51 -8.75 -3.37 10.64
N VAL A 52 -8.12 -3.27 11.81
CA VAL A 52 -8.83 -3.17 13.10
C VAL A 52 -9.36 -1.74 13.32
N ALA A 53 -8.82 -0.75 12.59
CA ALA A 53 -9.31 0.62 12.50
C ALA A 53 -8.89 1.24 11.15
N PRO A 54 -9.64 2.22 10.60
CA PRO A 54 -9.34 2.84 9.30
C PRO A 54 -8.03 3.64 9.30
N VAL A 55 -7.60 4.12 10.47
CA VAL A 55 -6.28 4.74 10.69
C VAL A 55 -5.62 4.02 11.85
N THR A 56 -4.50 3.38 11.59
CA THR A 56 -3.66 2.83 12.65
C THR A 56 -2.69 3.91 13.11
N GLY A 57 -2.15 3.82 14.34
CA GLY A 57 -0.98 4.63 14.72
C GLY A 57 0.24 4.44 13.79
N LEU A 58 0.18 3.45 12.89
CA LEU A 58 1.14 3.14 11.84
C LEU A 58 0.76 3.75 10.47
N GLY A 59 -0.33 4.52 10.35
CA GLY A 59 -0.79 5.16 9.11
C GLY A 59 -2.09 4.61 8.54
N LEU A 60 -2.39 5.03 7.30
CA LEU A 60 -3.60 4.64 6.57
C LEU A 60 -3.60 3.14 6.27
N ALA A 61 -4.72 2.47 6.50
CA ALA A 61 -4.83 1.03 6.32
C ALA A 61 -5.60 0.67 5.05
N ILE A 62 -5.03 -0.21 4.23
CA ILE A 62 -5.66 -0.82 3.07
C ILE A 62 -5.57 -2.34 3.16
N CYS A 63 -6.40 -3.05 2.41
CA CYS A 63 -6.49 -4.51 2.52
C CYS A 63 -6.50 -5.21 1.16
N CYS A 64 -5.68 -6.26 1.05
CA CYS A 64 -5.84 -7.33 0.08
C CYS A 64 -6.67 -8.45 0.73
N PRO A 65 -7.98 -8.52 0.46
CA PRO A 65 -8.86 -9.47 1.15
C PRO A 65 -8.60 -10.91 0.71
N PRO A 66 -8.99 -11.90 1.55
CA PRO A 66 -8.95 -13.31 1.19
C PRO A 66 -9.62 -13.58 -0.16
N GLY A 67 -9.04 -14.49 -0.94
CA GLY A 67 -9.56 -14.89 -2.26
C GLY A 67 -9.36 -13.87 -3.38
N THR A 68 -8.85 -12.67 -3.11
CA THR A 68 -8.44 -11.72 -4.16
C THR A 68 -6.98 -11.95 -4.54
N ASP A 69 -6.71 -12.16 -5.82
CA ASP A 69 -5.35 -12.23 -6.36
C ASP A 69 -4.66 -10.85 -6.28
N PRO A 70 -3.53 -10.71 -5.56
CA PRO A 70 -2.82 -9.44 -5.45
C PRO A 70 -2.40 -8.85 -6.80
N ALA A 71 -2.14 -9.67 -7.82
CA ALA A 71 -1.75 -9.22 -9.17
C ALA A 71 -2.90 -8.53 -9.93
N ARG A 72 -4.15 -8.75 -9.49
CA ARG A 72 -5.35 -8.08 -10.05
C ARG A 72 -5.66 -6.75 -9.38
N LEU A 73 -4.87 -6.36 -8.39
CA LEU A 73 -5.03 -5.09 -7.68
C LEU A 73 -4.07 -4.04 -8.22
N ASP A 74 -4.51 -2.78 -8.25
CA ASP A 74 -3.65 -1.66 -8.58
C ASP A 74 -2.96 -1.17 -7.31
N TRP A 75 -1.62 -1.12 -7.33
CA TRP A 75 -0.77 -0.69 -6.22
C TRP A 75 0.02 0.57 -6.55
N ARG A 76 -0.09 1.10 -7.77
CA ARG A 76 0.81 2.15 -8.28
C ARG A 76 0.71 3.46 -7.49
N TYR A 77 -0.42 3.72 -6.83
CA TYR A 77 -0.57 4.88 -5.95
C TYR A 77 0.30 4.81 -4.68
N LEU A 78 0.91 3.65 -4.38
CA LEU A 78 1.85 3.44 -3.29
C LEU A 78 3.31 3.83 -3.63
N ALA A 79 3.58 4.18 -4.89
CA ALA A 79 4.92 4.60 -5.31
C ALA A 79 5.45 5.74 -4.44
N ALA A 80 6.72 5.64 -4.04
CA ALA A 80 7.38 6.60 -3.16
C ALA A 80 6.74 6.79 -1.76
N LEU A 81 6.01 5.78 -1.26
CA LEU A 81 5.56 5.66 0.13
C LEU A 81 6.28 4.54 0.88
N SER A 82 6.32 4.62 2.20
CA SER A 82 6.71 3.50 3.07
C SER A 82 5.50 2.56 3.22
N VAL A 83 5.67 1.28 2.89
CA VAL A 83 4.62 0.27 2.92
C VAL A 83 4.91 -0.73 4.02
N LEU A 84 4.00 -0.86 4.98
CA LEU A 84 4.05 -1.86 6.04
C LEU A 84 3.07 -2.99 5.69
N VAL A 85 3.56 -4.20 5.44
CA VAL A 85 2.71 -5.37 5.15
C VAL A 85 2.44 -6.10 6.45
N VAL A 86 1.17 -6.32 6.78
CA VAL A 86 0.75 -7.06 7.97
C VAL A 86 0.02 -8.32 7.54
N THR A 87 0.49 -9.48 7.98
CA THR A 87 -0.09 -10.78 7.65
C THR A 87 -0.89 -11.38 8.82
N PRO A 88 -1.70 -12.44 8.58
CA PRO A 88 -2.09 -13.37 9.63
C PRO A 88 -0.86 -14.15 10.17
N PRO A 89 -0.99 -14.88 11.29
CA PRO A 89 0.09 -15.71 11.85
C PRO A 89 0.64 -16.76 10.89
N ALA A 90 -0.22 -17.35 10.06
CA ALA A 90 0.15 -18.32 9.03
C ALA A 90 -0.44 -17.87 7.68
N PRO A 91 0.25 -16.97 6.95
CA PRO A 91 -0.21 -16.54 5.63
C PRO A 91 0.07 -17.62 4.58
N ASP A 92 -0.76 -17.65 3.53
CA ASP A 92 -0.43 -18.42 2.33
C ASP A 92 0.84 -17.85 1.68
N ALA A 93 1.87 -18.69 1.52
CA ALA A 93 3.17 -18.28 1.01
C ALA A 93 3.15 -17.88 -0.47
N GLY A 94 2.22 -18.43 -1.26
CA GLY A 94 2.04 -18.04 -2.66
C GLY A 94 1.51 -16.62 -2.77
N ARG A 95 0.42 -16.34 -2.06
CA ARG A 95 -0.23 -15.02 -2.01
C ARG A 95 0.68 -13.95 -1.43
N LEU A 96 1.41 -14.26 -0.36
CA LEU A 96 2.38 -13.31 0.21
C LEU A 96 3.48 -12.96 -0.81
N ARG A 97 4.04 -13.96 -1.50
CA ARG A 97 5.03 -13.71 -2.56
C ARG A 97 4.48 -12.86 -3.70
N THR A 98 3.27 -13.16 -4.18
CA THR A 98 2.61 -12.35 -5.22
C THR A 98 2.40 -10.91 -4.77
N LEU A 99 1.91 -10.70 -3.54
CA LEU A 99 1.74 -9.36 -2.98
C LEU A 99 3.08 -8.61 -2.90
N LEU A 100 4.12 -9.23 -2.34
CA LEU A 100 5.42 -8.59 -2.22
C LEU A 100 6.02 -8.25 -3.58
N ALA A 101 5.90 -9.12 -4.59
CA ALA A 101 6.36 -8.84 -5.94
C ALA A 101 5.66 -7.61 -6.55
N GLU A 102 4.33 -7.52 -6.43
CA GLU A 102 3.55 -6.37 -6.90
C GLU A 102 3.92 -5.08 -6.15
N LEU A 103 4.15 -5.16 -4.84
CA LEU A 103 4.55 -4.02 -4.01
C LEU A 103 5.99 -3.57 -4.32
N VAL A 104 6.92 -4.47 -4.61
CA VAL A 104 8.27 -4.11 -5.04
C VAL A 104 8.26 -3.44 -6.41
N ALA A 105 7.44 -3.96 -7.34
CA ALA A 105 7.34 -3.43 -8.70
C ALA A 105 6.85 -1.97 -8.77
N VAL A 106 6.18 -1.47 -7.74
CA VAL A 106 5.73 -0.05 -7.66
C VAL A 106 6.75 0.88 -7.00
N CYS A 107 7.95 0.38 -6.68
CA CYS A 107 9.07 1.17 -6.13
C CYS A 107 8.68 2.01 -4.89
N PRO A 108 8.30 1.37 -3.77
CA PRO A 108 8.08 2.05 -2.51
C PRO A 108 9.39 2.61 -1.96
N LEU A 109 9.31 3.60 -1.05
CA LEU A 109 10.49 4.08 -0.33
C LEU A 109 11.08 3.00 0.57
N ARG A 110 10.19 2.28 1.26
CA ARG A 110 10.47 1.17 2.18
C ARG A 110 9.34 0.16 2.05
N LEU A 111 9.65 -1.12 2.00
CA LEU A 111 8.66 -2.20 2.13
C LEU A 111 9.04 -3.03 3.35
N VAL A 112 8.20 -3.06 4.38
CA VAL A 112 8.47 -3.75 5.66
C VAL A 112 7.41 -4.80 5.92
N LEU A 113 7.82 -6.05 6.15
CA LEU A 113 6.91 -7.13 6.56
C LEU A 113 6.81 -7.20 8.10
N LEU A 114 5.59 -7.19 8.62
CA LEU A 114 5.27 -7.29 10.05
C LEU A 114 4.54 -8.61 10.32
N ARG A 115 5.19 -9.53 11.04
CA ARG A 115 4.59 -10.81 11.44
C ARG A 115 3.97 -10.70 12.83
N PRO A 116 2.73 -11.18 13.03
CA PRO A 116 2.12 -11.22 14.35
C PRO A 116 2.77 -12.33 15.19
N GLY A 117 3.09 -12.05 16.46
CA GLY A 117 3.53 -13.07 17.43
C GLY A 117 4.96 -12.96 17.98
N GLY A 118 5.69 -11.86 17.74
CA GLY A 118 7.03 -11.63 18.31
C GLY A 118 7.38 -10.15 18.46
N SER A 119 8.61 -9.87 18.92
CA SER A 119 9.21 -8.52 18.82
C SER A 119 9.13 -8.06 17.36
N PRO A 120 8.79 -6.81 17.04
CA PRO A 120 8.64 -6.35 15.65
C PRO A 120 9.99 -6.43 14.93
N ALA A 121 10.27 -7.58 14.32
CA ALA A 121 11.40 -7.81 13.44
C ALA A 121 10.94 -7.49 12.01
N ALA A 122 11.60 -6.52 11.38
CA ALA A 122 11.41 -6.24 9.97
C ALA A 122 12.21 -7.27 9.16
N GLU A 123 11.56 -8.35 8.70
CA GLU A 123 12.26 -9.43 7.96
C GLU A 123 12.63 -9.02 6.51
N PHE A 124 11.99 -7.99 5.96
CA PHE A 124 12.19 -7.57 4.57
C PHE A 124 12.20 -6.05 4.50
N ILE A 125 13.25 -5.45 3.92
CA ILE A 125 13.34 -4.01 3.65
C ILE A 125 13.76 -3.82 2.20
N VAL A 126 12.86 -3.33 1.35
CA VAL A 126 13.28 -2.77 0.05
C VAL A 126 13.39 -1.27 0.21
N SER A 127 14.62 -0.75 0.22
CA SER A 127 14.89 0.68 0.31
C SER A 127 15.30 1.21 -1.07
N ALA A 128 14.64 2.27 -1.54
CA ALA A 128 15.05 2.96 -2.76
C ALA A 128 16.51 3.48 -2.70
N ALA A 129 17.07 3.65 -1.50
CA ALA A 129 18.45 4.11 -1.29
C ALA A 129 19.49 2.98 -1.17
N HIS A 130 19.10 1.75 -0.82
CA HIS A 130 20.04 0.65 -0.50
C HIS A 130 19.79 -0.66 -1.26
N GLY A 131 18.73 -0.75 -2.07
CA GLY A 131 18.32 -1.99 -2.73
C GLY A 131 17.45 -2.89 -1.84
N GLN A 132 17.43 -4.19 -2.13
CA GLN A 132 16.73 -5.20 -1.33
C GLN A 132 17.64 -5.68 -0.20
N GLU A 133 17.33 -5.27 1.04
CA GLU A 133 18.03 -5.71 2.24
C GLU A 133 17.15 -6.69 3.02
N VAL A 134 17.68 -7.90 3.24
CA VAL A 134 17.09 -8.90 4.13
C VAL A 134 17.89 -8.82 5.43
N GLN A 135 17.24 -8.45 6.53
CA GLN A 135 17.85 -8.55 7.87
C GLN A 135 17.10 -9.57 8.71
N PRO A 136 17.84 -10.44 9.45
CA PRO A 136 17.28 -11.50 10.29
C PRO A 136 16.67 -10.98 11.60
#